data_AF-K9V533-F1
#
_entry.id   AF-K9V533-F1
#
_cell.length_a   1.000
_cell.length_b   1.000
_cell.length_c   1.000
_cell.angle_alpha   90.00
_cell.angle_beta   90.00
_cell.angle_gamma   90.00
#
_symmetry.space_group_name_H-M   'P 1'
#
loop_
_entity.id
_entity.type
_entity.pdbx_description
1 polymer ?
#
loop_
_entity_poly.entity_id
_entity_poly.type
_entity_poly.pdbx_seq_one_letter_code
_entity_poly.pdbx_strand_id
1 'polypeptide(L)'
;MRNFSDLSLIYKRFRIIAQDKIDRTYFVLFAKYNENDSEEFIWCRSNKKLSLGQELEGYLCTSESLQHPPTLIVGECNSIIPT
;
A
#
# COMPACT_ATOMS: atom_id res chain seq x y z
N MET A 1 7.48 -13.27 24.35
CA MET A 1 7.83 -13.73 22.99
C MET A 1 6.54 -14.11 22.28
N ARG A 2 6.08 -13.34 21.29
CA ARG A 2 4.93 -13.71 20.45
C ARG A 2 5.45 -14.01 19.04
N ASN A 3 5.00 -15.15 18.52
CA ASN A 3 5.43 -15.77 17.26
C ASN A 3 5.17 -14.87 16.04
N PHE A 4 6.21 -14.57 15.26
CA PHE A 4 6.15 -13.95 13.93
C PHE A 4 5.89 -14.99 12.83
N SER A 5 5.10 -16.02 13.12
CA SER A 5 4.85 -17.08 12.16
C SER A 5 3.77 -16.61 11.19
N ASP A 6 4.20 -16.38 9.94
CA ASP A 6 3.36 -16.39 8.73
C ASP A 6 2.70 -15.08 8.26
N LEU A 7 3.40 -13.94 8.36
CA LEU A 7 3.07 -12.77 7.56
C LEU A 7 3.71 -12.89 6.18
N SER A 8 3.16 -13.75 5.32
CA SER A 8 3.35 -13.60 3.89
C SER A 8 2.82 -12.22 3.50
N LEU A 9 3.73 -11.25 3.38
CA LEU A 9 3.37 -9.88 2.99
C LEU A 9 2.82 -9.95 1.56
N ILE A 10 1.49 -9.93 1.45
CA ILE A 10 0.82 -10.05 0.16
C ILE A 10 1.08 -8.79 -0.64
N TYR A 11 1.98 -8.89 -1.62
CA TYR A 11 2.21 -7.83 -2.58
C TYR A 11 0.96 -7.65 -3.45
N LYS A 12 0.45 -6.44 -3.51
CA LYS A 12 -0.69 -6.05 -4.33
C LYS A 12 -0.37 -4.81 -5.14
N ARG A 13 -1.11 -4.62 -6.22
CA ARG A 13 -1.13 -3.38 -6.98
C ARG A 13 -2.14 -2.42 -6.37
N PHE A 14 -1.75 -1.16 -6.28
CA PHE A 14 -2.56 -0.09 -5.72
C PHE A 14 -2.61 1.08 -6.67
N ARG A 15 -3.74 1.78 -6.68
CA ARG A 15 -3.90 3.08 -7.33
C ARG A 15 -4.22 4.15 -6.30
N ILE A 16 -3.50 5.27 -6.34
CA ILE A 16 -3.73 6.39 -5.42
C ILE A 16 -4.91 7.22 -5.93
N ILE A 17 -5.99 7.25 -5.14
CA ILE A 17 -7.25 7.92 -5.50
C ILE A 17 -7.32 9.31 -4.87
N ALA A 18 -6.94 9.44 -3.60
CA ALA A 18 -6.93 10.71 -2.90
C ALA A 18 -5.76 10.79 -1.91
N GLN A 19 -5.46 12.02 -1.46
CA GLN A 19 -4.50 12.29 -0.42
C GLN A 19 -5.10 13.27 0.58
N ASP A 20 -5.10 12.91 1.86
CA ASP A 20 -5.34 13.85 2.93
C ASP A 20 -4.04 14.60 3.23
N LYS A 21 -4.07 15.93 3.10
CA LYS A 21 -2.91 16.79 3.34
C LYS A 21 -2.67 17.07 4.83
N ILE A 22 -3.69 16.93 5.67
CA ILE A 22 -3.61 17.18 7.11
C ILE A 22 -2.89 15.99 7.75
N ASP A 23 -3.41 14.79 7.54
CA ASP A 23 -2.90 13.56 8.17
C ASP A 23 -1.81 12.86 7.34
N ARG A 24 -1.53 13.38 6.14
CA ARG A 24 -0.57 12.81 5.18
C ARG A 24 -0.88 11.34 4.85
N THR A 25 -2.15 10.99 4.82
CA THR A 25 -2.65 9.67 4.44
C THR A 25 -3.10 9.66 2.99
N TYR A 26 -3.18 8.46 2.42
CA TYR A 26 -3.55 8.19 1.05
C TYR A 26 -4.78 7.28 1.04
N PHE A 27 -5.75 7.62 0.20
CA PHE A 27 -6.85 6.73 -0.12
C PHE A 27 -6.48 5.93 -1.36
N VAL A 28 -6.44 4.61 -1.22
CA VAL A 28 -5.95 3.72 -2.27
C VAL A 28 -7.01 2.69 -2.65
N LEU A 29 -7.07 2.39 -3.94
CA LEU A 29 -7.84 1.29 -4.52
C LEU A 29 -6.89 0.10 -4.74
N PHE A 30 -7.32 -1.09 -4.33
CA PHE A 30 -6.63 -2.33 -4.70
C PHE A 30 -6.96 -2.67 -6.16
N ALA A 31 -5.93 -2.90 -6.98
CA ALA A 31 -6.16 -3.37 -8.33
C ALA A 31 -6.73 -4.79 -8.29
N LYS A 32 -7.76 -5.02 -9.10
CA LYS A 32 -8.36 -6.34 -9.26
C LYS A 32 -7.39 -7.29 -9.95
N TYR A 33 -7.32 -8.53 -9.48
CA TYR A 33 -6.63 -9.59 -10.21
C TYR A 33 -7.57 -10.25 -11.21
N ASN A 34 -8.85 -10.39 -10.85
CA ASN A 34 -9.90 -10.92 -11.72
C ASN A 34 -11.09 -9.94 -11.84
N GLU A 35 -11.84 -10.01 -12.94
CA GLU A 35 -13.02 -9.16 -13.16
C GLU A 35 -14.11 -9.35 -12.08
N ASN A 36 -14.16 -10.55 -11.50
CA ASN A 36 -15.10 -10.91 -10.43
C ASN A 36 -14.69 -10.41 -9.03
N ASP A 37 -13.46 -9.92 -8.85
CA ASP A 37 -13.01 -9.43 -7.56
C ASP A 37 -13.73 -8.11 -7.22
N SER A 38 -14.13 -7.96 -5.96
CA SER A 38 -14.68 -6.69 -5.47
C SER A 38 -13.58 -5.63 -5.43
N GLU A 39 -13.93 -4.39 -5.75
CA GLU A 39 -13.04 -3.26 -5.48
C GLU A 39 -12.91 -3.07 -3.98
N GLU A 40 -11.70 -3.23 -3.47
CA GLU A 40 -11.37 -2.91 -2.09
C GLU A 40 -10.74 -1.52 -2.03
N PHE A 41 -11.01 -0.78 -0.97
CA PHE A 41 -10.44 0.55 -0.74
C PHE A 41 -9.95 0.68 0.68
N ILE A 42 -8.87 1.43 0.89
CA ILE A 42 -8.35 1.67 2.24
C ILE A 42 -7.63 3.02 2.35
N TRP A 43 -7.69 3.60 3.55
CA TRP A 43 -6.81 4.70 3.94
C TRP A 43 -5.51 4.15 4.54
N CYS A 44 -4.37 4.61 4.04
CA CYS A 44 -3.06 4.19 4.53
C CYS A 44 -2.08 5.35 4.60
N ARG A 45 -1.04 5.20 5.44
CA ARG A 45 0.19 6.00 5.32
C ARG A 45 1.07 5.35 4.25
N SER A 46 2.14 6.02 3.82
CA SER A 46 3.16 5.39 2.98
C SER A 46 4.57 5.67 3.48
N ASN A 47 5.49 4.74 3.23
CA ASN A 47 6.92 4.91 3.50
C ASN A 47 7.57 5.98 2.60
N LYS A 48 6.90 6.42 1.53
CA LYS A 48 7.38 7.47 0.63
C LYS A 48 6.24 8.37 0.16
N LYS A 49 6.60 9.51 -0.44
CA LYS A 49 5.61 10.42 -1.03
C LYS A 49 5.05 9.80 -2.31
N LEU A 50 3.73 9.74 -2.41
CA LEU A 50 3.01 9.23 -3.58
C LEU A 50 2.25 10.35 -4.29
N SER A 51 2.03 10.15 -5.60
CA SER A 51 1.29 11.08 -6.46
C SER A 51 -0.14 10.58 -6.70
N LEU A 52 -1.09 11.50 -6.85
CA LEU A 52 -2.46 11.16 -7.25
C LEU A 52 -2.47 10.47 -8.61
N GLY A 53 -3.29 9.43 -8.75
CA GLY A 53 -3.37 8.61 -9.96
C GLY A 53 -2.21 7.65 -10.16
N GLN A 54 -1.17 7.68 -9.32
CA GLN A 54 -0.04 6.76 -9.40
C GLN A 54 -0.50 5.33 -9.18
N GLU A 55 -0.02 4.41 -10.02
CA GLU A 55 -0.12 2.98 -9.83
C GLU A 55 1.21 2.44 -9.31
N LEU A 56 1.15 1.53 -8.34
CA LEU A 56 2.35 0.98 -7.71
C LEU A 56 2.11 -0.41 -7.15
N GLU A 57 3.19 -1.15 -6.94
CA GLU A 57 3.19 -2.43 -6.25
C GLU A 57 3.77 -2.25 -4.84
N GLY A 58 3.12 -2.85 -3.85
CA GLY A 58 3.54 -2.75 -2.46
C GLY A 58 2.82 -3.76 -1.58
N TYR A 59 2.95 -3.60 -0.27
CA TYR A 59 2.16 -4.36 0.70
C TYR A 59 1.74 -3.46 1.85
N LEU A 60 0.65 -3.81 2.53
CA LEU A 60 0.18 -3.11 3.71
C LEU A 60 0.77 -3.76 4.96
N CYS A 61 1.55 -2.99 5.71
CA CYS A 61 1.98 -3.34 7.05
C CYS A 61 0.94 -2.80 8.04
N THR A 62 0.23 -3.72 8.70
CA THR A 62 -0.78 -3.38 9.70
C THR A 62 -0.11 -2.88 10.98
N SER A 63 -0.68 -1.83 11.57
CA SER A 63 -0.30 -1.34 12.88
C SER A 63 -0.90 -2.26 13.97
N GLU A 64 -0.19 -2.48 15.08
CA GLU A 64 -0.72 -3.21 16.24
C GLU A 64 -1.95 -2.54 16.87
N SER A 65 -2.14 -1.24 16.59
CA SER A 65 -3.31 -0.46 17.01
C SER A 65 -4.30 -0.28 15.86
N LEU A 66 -5.57 -0.65 16.11
CA LEU A 66 -6.72 -0.41 15.22
C LEU A 66 -7.02 1.08 14.98
N GLN A 67 -6.49 1.97 15.82
CA GLN A 67 -6.70 3.41 15.69
C GLN A 67 -5.76 4.06 14.67
N HIS A 68 -4.77 3.33 14.17
CA HIS A 68 -3.82 3.87 13.21
C HIS A 68 -3.99 3.21 11.84
N PRO A 69 -4.05 4.02 10.76
CA PRO A 69 -4.08 3.48 9.42
C PRO A 69 -2.81 2.65 9.16
N PRO A 70 -2.93 1.54 8.39
CA PRO A 70 -1.78 0.74 7.99
C PRO A 70 -0.79 1.57 7.18
N THR A 71 0.44 1.09 7.07
CA THR A 71 1.47 1.72 6.25
C THR A 71 1.67 0.92 4.98
N LEU A 72 1.45 1.54 3.83
CA LEU A 72 1.77 1.02 2.52
C LEU A 72 3.27 1.12 2.28
N ILE A 73 3.91 -0.04 2.27
CA ILE A 73 5.33 -0.18 1.96
C ILE A 73 5.44 -0.42 0.47
N VAL A 74 6.03 0.54 -0.23
CA VAL A 74 6.28 0.46 -1.67
C VAL A 74 7.76 0.17 -1.88
N GLY A 75 8.07 -0.96 -2.52
CA GLY A 75 9.44 -1.34 -2.87
C GLY A 75 10.14 -0.29 -3.74
N GLU A 76 11.46 -0.19 -3.63
CA GLU A 76 12.28 0.54 -4.59
C GLU A 76 12.60 -0.38 -5.77
N CYS A 77 11.89 -0.24 -6.88
CA CYS A 77 12.41 -0.70 -8.16
C CYS A 77 13.43 0.33 -8.65
N ASN A 78 14.60 0.40 -8.00
CA ASN A 78 15.78 1.00 -8.61
C ASN A 78 16.31 -0.01 -9.64
N SER A 79 15.58 -0.19 -10.74
CA SER A 79 16.10 -0.85 -11.93
C SER A 79 17.12 0.11 -12.54
N ILE A 80 18.35 0.09 -12.00
CA ILE A 80 19.50 0.65 -12.70
C ILE A 80 19.71 -0.31 -13.87
N ILE A 81 19.16 0.01 -15.03
CA ILE A 81 19.56 -0.65 -16.28
C ILE A 81 20.99 -0.18 -16.53
N PRO A 82 22.01 -1.06 -16.47
CA PRO A 82 23.35 -0.67 -16.87
C PRO A 82 23.30 -0.34 -18.38
N THR A 83 23.80 0.83 -18.76
CA THR A 83 24.01 1.20 -20.16
C THR A 83 25.38 0.74 -20.64
#